data_AF-A0A1Z9BST3-F1
#
_entry.id   AF-A0A1Z9BST3-F1
#
_cell.length_a   1.000
_cell.length_b   1.000
_cell.length_c   1.000
_cell.angle_alpha   90.00
_cell.angle_beta   90.00
_cell.angle_gamma   90.00
#
_symmetry.space_group_name_H-M   'P 1'
#
loop_
_entity.id
_entity.type
_entity.pdbx_description
1 polymer ?
#
loop_
_entity_poly.entity_id
_entity_poly.type
_entity_poly.pdbx_seq_one_letter_code
_entity_poly.pdbx_strand_id
1 'polypeptide(L)'
;MREGRECVMGLSIGSQRSHQGALFWCGLPGLIFLGLFGSVSAAQAGSFLPGQYFLLDHPDGAISPPPYGLRMDSLGYTFSVELNGAEVVLDWSGGTTATLTGTLWNNQTSELWSVDYEVTGIVTAPANLGFTATGGNGSLIDPSLSVTSLVGKQDGSGSAFTLLADGHRLGGHPSSGGPDTPVARGWIQGSGTNDWLAIVTPIPEPGTGLLFGLGLICLGGIRRRRGP
;
A
#
# COMPACT_ATOMS: atom_id res chain seq x y z
N MET A 1 3.29 12.15 -59.90
CA MET A 1 4.15 11.24 -60.70
C MET A 1 5.45 11.03 -59.93
N ARG A 2 5.98 9.79 -59.94
CA ARG A 2 7.01 9.18 -59.07
C ARG A 2 6.38 8.53 -57.83
N GLU A 3 5.87 7.30 -57.91
CA GLU A 3 6.55 5.98 -58.08
C GLU A 3 7.56 5.63 -56.98
N GLY A 4 7.18 4.62 -56.20
CA GLY A 4 8.04 3.47 -55.89
C GLY A 4 8.92 3.57 -54.65
N ARG A 5 8.66 2.73 -53.65
CA ARG A 5 9.23 1.37 -53.59
C ARG A 5 8.76 0.64 -52.34
N GLU A 6 8.23 -0.55 -52.60
CA GLU A 6 7.90 -1.60 -51.65
C GLU A 6 9.18 -2.17 -51.02
N CYS A 7 9.13 -2.51 -49.74
CA CYS A 7 10.14 -3.35 -49.11
C CYS A 7 9.46 -4.60 -48.55
N VAL A 8 9.88 -5.73 -49.11
CA VAL A 8 9.31 -7.08 -48.98
C VAL A 8 9.92 -7.82 -47.78
N MET A 9 9.04 -8.54 -47.09
CA MET A 9 9.18 -9.75 -46.27
C MET A 9 10.56 -10.23 -45.75
N GLY A 10 10.55 -10.59 -44.46
CA GLY A 10 11.47 -11.57 -43.86
C GLY A 10 10.77 -12.37 -42.77
N LEU A 11 9.99 -13.38 -43.17
CA LEU A 11 9.43 -14.42 -42.29
C LEU A 11 10.54 -15.43 -41.98
N SER A 12 10.93 -15.57 -40.71
CA SER A 12 11.85 -16.63 -40.26
C SER A 12 11.10 -17.62 -39.39
N ILE A 13 10.81 -18.79 -39.97
CA ILE A 13 10.27 -19.97 -39.27
C ILE A 13 11.46 -20.80 -38.78
N GLY A 14 11.75 -20.71 -37.48
CA GLY A 14 12.73 -21.53 -36.78
C GLY A 14 12.10 -22.85 -36.34
N SER A 15 12.55 -23.92 -36.98
CA SER A 15 12.11 -25.31 -36.83
C SER A 15 13.05 -26.10 -35.91
N GLN A 16 12.47 -27.07 -35.18
CA GLN A 16 13.10 -28.22 -34.51
C GLN A 16 14.00 -27.98 -33.27
N ARG A 17 13.68 -28.67 -32.16
CA ARG A 17 14.13 -30.06 -31.91
C ARG A 17 13.48 -30.63 -30.65
N SER A 18 12.75 -31.71 -30.85
CA SER A 18 12.36 -32.66 -29.81
C SER A 18 13.56 -33.50 -29.41
N HIS A 19 14.04 -33.36 -28.18
CA HIS A 19 14.88 -34.36 -27.54
C HIS A 19 14.09 -35.00 -26.40
N GLN A 20 13.57 -36.19 -26.70
CA GLN A 20 13.17 -37.15 -25.68
C GLN A 20 14.45 -37.69 -25.03
N GLY A 21 14.66 -37.35 -23.77
CA GLY A 21 15.67 -37.94 -22.89
C GLY A 21 14.94 -38.69 -21.78
N ALA A 22 15.14 -39.99 -21.75
CA ALA A 22 14.52 -40.92 -20.83
C ALA A 22 15.11 -40.85 -19.41
N LEU A 23 14.23 -41.08 -18.44
CA LEU A 23 14.39 -41.88 -17.21
C LEU A 23 15.66 -41.67 -16.37
N PHE A 24 15.49 -41.08 -15.18
CA PHE A 24 16.10 -41.63 -13.96
C PHE A 24 15.24 -41.22 -12.76
N TRP A 25 14.42 -42.17 -12.28
CA TRP A 25 13.57 -42.02 -11.09
C TRP A 25 14.20 -42.86 -9.98
N CYS A 26 15.06 -42.23 -9.17
CA CYS A 26 15.53 -42.80 -7.91
C CYS A 26 14.71 -42.19 -6.78
N GLY A 27 13.92 -43.04 -6.12
CA GLY A 27 13.07 -42.67 -5.01
C GLY A 27 13.87 -42.11 -3.82
N LEU A 28 13.48 -40.92 -3.40
CA LEU A 28 13.73 -40.39 -2.07
C LEU A 28 12.36 -40.25 -1.39
N PRO A 29 12.14 -40.85 -0.20
CA PRO A 29 10.96 -40.57 0.60
C PRO A 29 11.12 -39.16 1.18
N GLY A 30 10.80 -38.16 0.36
CA GLY A 30 10.72 -36.76 0.76
C GLY A 30 9.51 -36.59 1.66
N LEU A 31 9.76 -36.42 2.96
CA LEU A 31 8.82 -35.87 3.92
C LEU A 31 8.19 -34.61 3.32
N ILE A 32 6.93 -34.73 2.87
CA ILE A 32 6.10 -33.58 2.50
C ILE A 32 5.73 -32.90 3.81
N PHE A 33 6.60 -31.99 4.26
CA PHE A 33 6.21 -30.93 5.19
C PHE A 33 5.32 -29.96 4.40
N LEU A 34 4.03 -30.30 4.30
CA LEU A 34 3.01 -29.39 3.82
C LEU A 34 2.82 -28.33 4.91
N GLY A 35 3.73 -27.36 4.94
CA GLY A 35 3.64 -26.16 5.74
C GLY A 35 2.52 -25.28 5.23
N LEU A 36 1.27 -25.66 5.52
CA LEU A 36 0.11 -24.81 5.31
C LEU A 36 -0.02 -23.88 6.53
N PHE A 37 0.96 -23.00 6.72
CA PHE A 37 0.74 -21.79 7.51
C PHE A 37 0.01 -20.79 6.61
N GLY A 38 -1.23 -21.13 6.27
CA GLY A 38 -2.20 -20.13 5.85
C GLY A 38 -2.46 -19.28 7.08
N SER A 39 -1.73 -18.18 7.23
CA SER A 39 -2.12 -17.09 8.09
C SER A 39 -3.44 -16.54 7.56
N VAL A 40 -4.53 -17.16 8.01
CA VAL A 40 -5.83 -16.51 8.04
C VAL A 40 -5.67 -15.32 8.95
N SER A 41 -5.34 -14.18 8.37
CA SER A 41 -5.54 -12.88 9.01
C SER A 41 -7.03 -12.78 9.25
N ALA A 42 -7.47 -13.23 10.43
CA ALA A 42 -8.79 -12.87 10.91
C ALA A 42 -8.84 -11.35 10.85
N ALA A 43 -9.80 -10.80 10.12
CA ALA A 43 -10.07 -9.37 10.10
C ALA A 43 -10.42 -8.98 11.54
N GLN A 44 -9.41 -8.58 12.31
CA GLN A 44 -9.61 -8.06 13.65
C GLN A 44 -10.22 -6.68 13.44
N ALA A 45 -11.49 -6.53 13.80
CA ALA A 45 -12.12 -5.23 14.04
C ALA A 45 -11.42 -4.60 15.25
N GLY A 46 -10.18 -4.16 15.03
CA GLY A 46 -9.32 -3.54 16.00
C GLY A 46 -9.34 -2.04 15.77
N SER A 47 -9.47 -1.28 16.84
CA SER A 47 -9.09 0.13 16.85
C SER A 47 -7.72 0.29 16.20
N PHE A 48 -7.53 1.30 15.35
CA PHE A 48 -6.19 1.69 14.91
C PHE A 48 -5.30 1.91 16.13
N LEU A 49 -4.21 1.16 16.17
CA LEU A 49 -3.22 1.26 17.23
C LEU A 49 -2.07 2.17 16.78
N PRO A 50 -1.27 2.71 17.69
CA PRO A 50 0.04 3.19 17.34
C PRO A 50 0.82 2.14 16.54
N GLY A 51 1.49 2.54 15.47
CA GLY A 51 2.26 1.65 14.61
C GLY A 51 2.51 2.25 13.22
N GLN A 52 3.07 1.40 12.36
CA GLN A 52 3.35 1.72 10.97
C GLN A 52 2.37 1.02 10.04
N TYR A 53 2.03 1.70 8.95
CA TYR A 53 1.03 1.26 8.00
C TYR A 53 1.48 1.53 6.56
N PHE A 54 1.30 0.58 5.66
CA PHE A 54 1.42 0.82 4.22
C PHE A 54 0.16 1.48 3.68
N LEU A 55 0.36 2.44 2.78
CA LEU A 55 -0.70 3.01 1.96
C LEU A 55 -0.78 2.26 0.63
N LEU A 56 -2.00 1.97 0.19
CA LEU A 56 -2.30 1.39 -1.12
C LEU A 56 -3.20 2.35 -1.91
N ASP A 57 -3.13 2.28 -3.23
CA ASP A 57 -3.94 3.16 -4.09
C ASP A 57 -5.42 2.96 -3.80
N HIS A 58 -6.16 4.07 -3.74
CA HIS A 58 -7.60 3.98 -3.64
C HIS A 58 -8.18 3.66 -5.04
N PRO A 59 -9.03 2.62 -5.14
CA PRO A 59 -9.76 2.33 -6.35
C PRO A 59 -10.93 3.32 -6.43
N ASP A 60 -10.64 4.58 -6.76
CA ASP A 60 -11.70 5.55 -7.02
C ASP A 60 -12.58 4.97 -8.13
N GLY A 61 -13.90 4.87 -7.90
CA GLY A 61 -14.84 4.11 -8.72
C GLY A 61 -15.08 4.69 -10.12
N ALA A 62 -14.39 5.79 -10.45
CA ALA A 62 -14.39 6.39 -11.76
C ALA A 62 -13.19 5.88 -12.59
N ILE A 63 -13.42 5.59 -13.87
CA ILE A 63 -12.37 5.21 -14.84
C ILE A 63 -11.32 6.35 -15.02
N SER A 64 -11.63 7.56 -14.56
CA SER A 64 -10.75 8.73 -14.64
C SER A 64 -11.00 9.66 -13.44
N PRO A 65 -9.99 9.93 -12.59
CA PRO A 65 -8.60 9.46 -12.70
C PRO A 65 -8.45 7.95 -12.42
N PRO A 66 -7.36 7.31 -12.90
CA PRO A 66 -6.97 5.96 -12.47
C PRO A 66 -6.80 5.90 -10.94
N PRO A 67 -6.75 4.70 -10.33
CA PRO A 67 -6.39 4.55 -8.92
C PRO A 67 -5.16 5.37 -8.54
N TYR A 68 -5.22 6.02 -7.38
CA TYR A 68 -4.17 6.91 -6.90
C TYR A 68 -4.14 6.91 -5.38
N GLY A 69 -3.00 7.29 -4.80
CA GLY A 69 -2.84 7.57 -3.38
C GLY A 69 -2.81 9.06 -3.08
N LEU A 70 -2.29 9.87 -4.02
CA LEU A 70 -2.27 11.33 -3.96
C LEU A 70 -2.65 11.94 -5.32
N ARG A 71 -3.55 12.92 -5.34
CA ARG A 71 -3.87 13.72 -6.52
C ARG A 71 -3.50 15.18 -6.29
N MET A 72 -2.91 15.80 -7.31
CA MET A 72 -2.48 17.19 -7.32
C MET A 72 -2.96 17.85 -8.63
N ASP A 73 -4.26 18.15 -8.74
CA ASP A 73 -4.85 18.81 -9.92
C ASP A 73 -4.19 20.15 -10.23
N SER A 74 -3.73 20.87 -9.20
CA SER A 74 -2.99 22.13 -9.34
C SER A 74 -1.70 21.99 -10.15
N LEU A 75 -1.13 20.79 -10.19
CA LEU A 75 0.07 20.44 -10.96
C LEU A 75 -0.25 19.59 -12.19
N GLY A 76 -1.49 19.12 -12.33
CA GLY A 76 -1.90 18.17 -13.35
C GLY A 76 -1.38 16.75 -13.11
N TYR A 77 -1.06 16.37 -11.87
CA TYR A 77 -0.47 15.08 -11.53
C TYR A 77 -1.36 14.22 -10.64
N THR A 78 -1.26 12.90 -10.84
CA THR A 78 -1.78 11.87 -9.96
C THR A 78 -0.64 10.91 -9.63
N PHE A 79 -0.58 10.50 -8.39
CA PHE A 79 0.50 9.69 -7.86
C PHE A 79 -0.05 8.38 -7.33
N SER A 80 0.55 7.29 -7.77
CA SER A 80 0.36 5.98 -7.16
C SER A 80 1.30 5.79 -5.97
N VAL A 81 0.83 5.12 -4.93
CA VAL A 81 1.62 4.72 -3.75
C VAL A 81 2.11 3.27 -3.82
N GLU A 82 1.80 2.53 -4.89
CA GLU A 82 2.14 1.09 -5.02
C GLU A 82 2.72 0.68 -6.38
N LEU A 83 2.61 1.51 -7.42
CA LEU A 83 3.15 1.19 -8.74
C LEU A 83 4.66 1.38 -8.83
N ASN A 84 5.34 0.50 -9.57
CA ASN A 84 6.76 0.62 -9.96
C ASN A 84 7.73 0.85 -8.79
N GLY A 85 7.45 0.23 -7.64
CA GLY A 85 8.29 0.34 -6.44
C GLY A 85 8.03 1.58 -5.59
N ALA A 86 6.98 2.36 -5.91
CA ALA A 86 6.43 3.33 -4.98
C ALA A 86 5.94 2.62 -3.71
N GLU A 87 6.16 3.28 -2.58
CA GLU A 87 5.76 2.79 -1.26
C GLU A 87 5.71 4.01 -0.33
N VAL A 88 4.59 4.20 0.36
CA VAL A 88 4.46 5.23 1.40
C VAL A 88 4.04 4.57 2.70
N VAL A 89 4.74 4.92 3.76
CA VAL A 89 4.48 4.47 5.13
C VAL A 89 3.86 5.60 5.92
N LEU A 90 2.73 5.32 6.57
CA LEU A 90 2.18 6.13 7.64
C LEU A 90 2.70 5.61 8.97
N ASP A 91 3.40 6.44 9.72
CA ASP A 91 3.87 6.15 11.09
C ASP A 91 3.13 7.03 12.09
N TRP A 92 2.44 6.40 13.04
CA TRP A 92 1.70 7.09 14.10
C TRP A 92 1.99 6.47 15.46
N SER A 93 2.48 7.27 16.40
CA SER A 93 2.82 6.82 17.75
C SER A 93 1.66 6.88 18.76
N GLY A 94 0.44 7.22 18.31
CA GLY A 94 -0.69 7.49 19.22
C GLY A 94 -0.75 8.94 19.72
N GLY A 95 0.22 9.78 19.33
CA GLY A 95 0.27 11.19 19.69
C GLY A 95 -0.60 12.08 18.81
N THR A 96 -0.34 13.39 18.90
CA THR A 96 -1.02 14.44 18.13
C THR A 96 -0.44 14.63 16.73
N THR A 97 0.54 13.82 16.32
CA THR A 97 1.21 13.88 15.03
C THR A 97 1.45 12.49 14.44
N ALA A 98 1.49 12.40 13.12
CA ALA A 98 1.86 11.21 12.33
C ALA A 98 2.63 11.65 11.08
N THR A 99 3.40 10.77 10.46
CA THR A 99 4.16 11.08 9.25
C THR A 99 3.81 10.14 8.12
N LEU A 100 3.67 10.66 6.91
CA LEU A 100 3.61 9.92 5.66
C LEU A 100 4.94 10.12 4.93
N THR A 101 5.73 9.08 4.81
CA THR A 101 7.06 9.14 4.18
C THR A 101 7.25 8.02 3.18
N GLY A 102 7.98 8.30 2.10
CA GLY A 102 8.34 7.28 1.11
C GLY A 102 8.45 7.82 -0.29
N THR A 103 8.05 7.01 -1.27
CA THR A 103 8.07 7.36 -2.69
C THR A 103 6.72 7.14 -3.35
N LEU A 104 6.47 7.97 -4.36
CA LEU A 104 5.24 8.04 -5.13
C LEU A 104 5.57 7.88 -6.60
N TRP A 105 4.80 7.08 -7.33
CA TRP A 105 4.92 6.98 -8.77
C TRP A 105 4.04 8.03 -9.46
N ASN A 106 4.65 8.99 -10.15
CA ASN A 106 3.93 9.98 -10.93
C ASN A 106 3.37 9.34 -12.22
N ASN A 107 2.04 9.24 -12.33
CA ASN A 107 1.37 8.56 -13.45
C ASN A 107 1.54 9.29 -14.79
N GLN A 108 1.86 10.58 -14.77
CA GLN A 108 2.03 11.41 -15.96
C GLN A 108 3.47 11.42 -16.45
N THR A 109 4.45 11.52 -15.54
CA THR A 109 5.87 11.59 -15.92
C THR A 109 6.56 10.24 -15.92
N SER A 110 5.95 9.20 -15.31
CA SER A 110 6.55 7.87 -15.14
C SER A 110 7.85 7.89 -14.35
N GLU A 111 7.86 8.60 -13.22
CA GLU A 111 9.01 8.77 -12.34
C GLU A 111 8.64 8.59 -10.87
N LEU A 112 9.61 8.21 -10.04
CA LEU A 112 9.46 8.18 -8.59
C LEU A 112 9.78 9.55 -7.99
N TRP A 113 8.85 10.06 -7.20
CA TRP A 113 8.97 11.29 -6.42
C TRP A 113 9.02 10.93 -4.94
N SER A 114 9.83 11.63 -4.16
CA SER A 114 9.84 11.43 -2.70
C SER A 114 8.77 12.27 -2.04
N VAL A 115 8.19 11.74 -0.97
CA VAL A 115 7.22 12.46 -0.13
C VAL A 115 7.63 12.40 1.33
N ASP A 116 7.47 13.54 2.01
CA ASP A 116 7.55 13.67 3.46
C ASP A 116 6.45 14.64 3.90
N TYR A 117 5.46 14.13 4.65
CA TYR A 117 4.29 14.89 5.08
C TYR A 117 3.93 14.58 6.53
N GLU A 118 3.99 15.59 7.39
CA GLU A 118 3.59 15.51 8.79
C GLU A 118 2.11 15.91 8.93
N VAL A 119 1.31 14.99 9.45
CA VAL A 119 -0.07 15.21 9.88
C VAL A 119 -0.05 15.73 11.31
N THR A 120 -0.80 16.80 11.60
CA THR A 120 -0.78 17.50 12.90
C THR A 120 -2.17 17.74 13.46
N GLY A 121 -2.26 17.88 14.79
CA GLY A 121 -3.52 18.10 15.49
C GLY A 121 -4.41 16.85 15.48
N ILE A 122 -3.79 15.67 15.56
CA ILE A 122 -4.50 14.40 15.60
C ILE A 122 -5.34 14.28 16.88
N VAL A 123 -6.59 13.89 16.69
CA VAL A 123 -7.54 13.50 17.73
C VAL A 123 -8.06 12.10 17.39
N THR A 124 -7.97 11.18 18.35
CA THR A 124 -8.44 9.81 18.16
C THR A 124 -9.96 9.78 17.97
N ALA A 125 -10.41 8.95 17.04
CA ALA A 125 -11.80 8.71 16.70
C ALA A 125 -12.14 7.23 16.98
N PRO A 126 -12.20 6.81 18.25
CA PRO A 126 -12.32 5.39 18.61
C PRO A 126 -13.62 4.75 18.10
N ALA A 127 -14.70 5.54 17.98
CA ALA A 127 -15.97 5.08 17.42
C ALA A 127 -15.86 4.67 15.94
N ASN A 128 -14.89 5.23 15.23
CA ASN A 128 -14.63 4.99 13.80
C ASN A 128 -13.31 4.23 13.59
N LEU A 129 -12.81 3.63 14.68
CA LEU A 129 -11.58 2.86 14.75
C LEU A 129 -10.35 3.63 14.24
N GLY A 130 -10.28 4.96 14.33
CA GLY A 130 -9.22 5.72 13.65
C GLY A 130 -8.87 7.05 14.30
N PHE A 131 -8.53 8.07 13.50
CA PHE A 131 -8.29 9.44 13.94
C PHE A 131 -8.67 10.51 12.90
N THR A 132 -8.82 11.74 13.36
CA THR A 132 -8.96 12.95 12.54
C THR A 132 -7.86 13.94 12.89
N ALA A 133 -7.41 14.76 11.96
CA ALA A 133 -6.36 15.74 12.16
C ALA A 133 -6.76 17.09 11.59
N THR A 134 -6.34 18.18 12.24
CA THR A 134 -6.72 19.54 11.86
C THR A 134 -5.73 20.20 10.90
N GLY A 135 -4.56 19.60 10.68
CA GLY A 135 -3.57 20.15 9.77
C GLY A 135 -2.58 19.13 9.26
N GLY A 136 -1.65 19.63 8.46
CA GLY A 136 -0.47 18.90 8.03
C GLY A 136 0.37 19.75 7.10
N ASN A 137 1.66 19.44 7.00
CA ASN A 137 2.57 20.12 6.10
C ASN A 137 3.67 19.16 5.64
N GLY A 138 4.26 19.44 4.50
CA GLY A 138 5.29 18.58 3.95
C GLY A 138 5.77 19.00 2.58
N SER A 139 6.33 18.05 1.85
CA SER A 139 6.86 18.27 0.52
C SER A 139 6.77 17.04 -0.39
N LEU A 140 6.71 17.33 -1.69
CA LEU A 140 7.08 16.41 -2.76
C LEU A 140 8.42 16.85 -3.34
N ILE A 141 9.30 15.90 -3.62
CA ILE A 141 10.59 16.14 -4.25
C ILE A 141 10.64 15.30 -5.53
N ASP A 142 10.78 15.97 -6.67
CA ASP A 142 10.91 15.30 -7.97
C ASP A 142 12.36 14.79 -8.22
N PRO A 143 12.61 13.97 -9.26
CA PRO A 143 13.95 13.49 -9.57
C PRO A 143 14.98 14.58 -9.90
N SER A 144 14.51 15.78 -10.27
CA SER A 144 15.35 16.97 -10.50
C SER A 144 15.63 17.77 -9.22
N LEU A 145 15.16 17.28 -8.06
CA LEU A 145 15.24 17.89 -6.74
C LEU A 145 14.42 19.18 -6.60
N SER A 146 13.41 19.38 -7.46
CA SER A 146 12.44 20.44 -7.29
C SER A 146 11.51 20.10 -6.13
N VAL A 147 11.27 21.07 -5.25
CA VAL A 147 10.45 20.90 -4.05
C VAL A 147 9.10 21.56 -4.24
N THR A 148 8.03 20.79 -4.13
CA THR A 148 6.66 21.27 -4.05
C THR A 148 6.18 21.20 -2.61
N SER A 149 5.74 22.32 -2.02
CA SER A 149 5.18 22.32 -0.66
C SER A 149 3.77 21.73 -0.64
N LEU A 150 3.52 20.85 0.32
CA LEU A 150 2.21 20.33 0.65
C LEU A 150 1.73 21.01 1.92
N VAL A 151 0.55 21.63 1.88
CA VAL A 151 -0.08 22.25 3.07
C VAL A 151 -1.49 21.70 3.20
N GLY A 152 -1.84 21.20 4.38
CA GLY A 152 -3.17 20.71 4.69
C GLY A 152 -4.23 21.79 4.53
N LYS A 153 -5.34 21.44 3.90
CA LYS A 153 -6.54 22.26 3.78
C LYS A 153 -7.61 21.68 4.69
N GLN A 154 -8.11 22.47 5.62
CA GLN A 154 -9.28 22.07 6.42
C GLN A 154 -10.53 22.07 5.56
N ASP A 155 -11.36 21.04 5.73
CA ASP A 155 -12.72 21.02 5.24
C ASP A 155 -13.66 21.87 6.13
N GLY A 156 -14.95 21.90 5.81
CA GLY A 156 -15.94 22.64 6.59
C GLY A 156 -16.17 22.11 8.01
N SER A 157 -15.65 20.92 8.34
CA SER A 157 -15.68 20.33 9.67
C SER A 157 -14.43 20.64 10.51
N GLY A 158 -13.43 21.30 9.91
CA GLY A 158 -12.14 21.59 10.54
C GLY A 158 -11.12 20.45 10.43
N SER A 159 -11.42 19.39 9.67
CA SER A 159 -10.51 18.27 9.43
C SER A 159 -9.70 18.51 8.16
N ALA A 160 -8.38 18.36 8.24
CA ALA A 160 -7.48 18.37 7.09
C ALA A 160 -7.08 16.96 6.64
N PHE A 161 -7.07 15.99 7.57
CA PHE A 161 -6.76 14.59 7.31
C PHE A 161 -7.62 13.69 8.21
N THR A 162 -8.02 12.53 7.69
CA THR A 162 -8.82 11.53 8.40
C THR A 162 -8.32 10.14 8.05
N LEU A 163 -8.12 9.30 9.05
CA LEU A 163 -7.89 7.86 8.90
C LEU A 163 -8.99 7.15 9.67
N LEU A 164 -9.89 6.44 8.98
CA LEU A 164 -11.05 5.80 9.61
C LEU A 164 -11.34 4.45 8.97
N ALA A 165 -12.05 3.57 9.69
CA ALA A 165 -12.70 2.40 9.11
C ALA A 165 -13.85 2.88 8.20
N ASP A 166 -13.58 2.96 6.89
CA ASP A 166 -14.41 3.69 5.92
C ASP A 166 -14.51 2.92 4.59
N GLY A 167 -14.48 1.59 4.66
CA GLY A 167 -14.46 0.70 3.51
C GLY A 167 -15.71 0.78 2.63
N HIS A 168 -16.82 1.34 3.13
CA HIS A 168 -18.00 1.61 2.31
C HIS A 168 -17.71 2.54 1.11
N ARG A 169 -16.65 3.35 1.19
CA ARG A 169 -16.19 4.22 0.09
C ARG A 169 -15.49 3.48 -1.04
N LEU A 170 -15.08 2.25 -0.80
CA LEU A 170 -14.41 1.42 -1.80
C LEU A 170 -15.39 0.75 -2.77
N GLY A 171 -16.70 1.00 -2.66
CA GLY A 171 -17.69 0.58 -3.67
C GLY A 171 -17.77 -0.92 -3.94
N GLY A 172 -17.31 -1.77 -3.00
CA GLY A 172 -17.22 -3.22 -3.20
C GLY A 172 -16.00 -3.67 -4.02
N HIS A 173 -14.96 -2.84 -4.12
CA HIS A 173 -13.70 -3.20 -4.79
C HIS A 173 -13.13 -4.51 -4.22
N PRO A 174 -12.52 -5.40 -5.03
CA PRO A 174 -12.01 -6.69 -4.55
C PRO A 174 -10.96 -6.57 -3.44
N SER A 175 -10.20 -5.46 -3.41
CA SER A 175 -9.24 -5.14 -2.34
C SER A 175 -9.89 -4.55 -1.08
N SER A 176 -11.20 -4.26 -1.10
CA SER A 176 -11.92 -3.85 0.11
C SER A 176 -12.06 -5.06 1.02
N GLY A 177 -11.28 -5.06 2.11
CA GLY A 177 -11.34 -6.07 3.16
C GLY A 177 -12.63 -6.05 3.99
N GLY A 178 -13.71 -5.42 3.49
CA GLY A 178 -15.00 -5.25 4.15
C GLY A 178 -15.37 -3.78 4.42
N PRO A 179 -16.53 -3.53 5.05
CA PRO A 179 -17.02 -2.18 5.36
C PRO A 179 -16.10 -1.41 6.31
N ASP A 180 -15.31 -2.12 7.12
CA ASP A 180 -14.37 -1.54 8.08
C ASP A 180 -12.95 -1.40 7.51
N THR A 181 -12.79 -1.52 6.18
CA THR A 181 -11.50 -1.33 5.54
C THR A 181 -10.99 0.08 5.85
N PRO A 182 -9.75 0.23 6.32
CA PRO A 182 -9.27 1.54 6.67
C PRO A 182 -8.93 2.40 5.47
N VAL A 183 -9.34 3.66 5.51
CA VAL A 183 -9.09 4.62 4.44
C VAL A 183 -8.51 5.90 5.03
N ALA A 184 -7.36 6.30 4.51
CA ALA A 184 -6.75 7.60 4.72
C ALA A 184 -7.28 8.58 3.67
N ARG A 185 -7.68 9.77 4.11
CA ARG A 185 -8.11 10.87 3.25
C ARG A 185 -7.57 12.18 3.79
N GLY A 186 -7.14 13.07 2.93
CA GLY A 186 -6.74 14.40 3.36
C GLY A 186 -6.79 15.38 2.22
N TRP A 187 -6.89 16.66 2.53
CA TRP A 187 -6.98 17.72 1.51
C TRP A 187 -5.74 18.58 1.56
N ILE A 188 -5.25 18.94 0.38
CA ILE A 188 -4.08 19.80 0.20
C ILE A 188 -4.53 21.15 -0.37
N GLN A 189 -3.88 22.23 0.07
CA GLN A 189 -4.11 23.57 -0.47
C GLN A 189 -3.65 23.64 -1.92
N GLY A 190 -4.47 24.26 -2.78
CA GLY A 190 -4.20 24.42 -4.20
C GLY A 190 -5.49 24.68 -4.98
N SER A 191 -5.35 24.99 -6.27
CA SER A 191 -6.49 25.02 -7.21
C SER A 191 -6.91 23.60 -7.58
N GLY A 192 -8.20 23.39 -7.86
CA GLY A 192 -8.73 22.06 -8.20
C GLY A 192 -8.85 21.14 -6.99
N THR A 193 -8.93 19.84 -7.24
CA THR A 193 -8.96 18.83 -6.18
C THR A 193 -7.55 18.33 -5.92
N ASN A 194 -7.01 18.65 -4.75
CA ASN A 194 -5.71 18.13 -4.31
C ASN A 194 -5.95 17.35 -3.01
N ASP A 195 -5.75 16.05 -3.04
CA ASP A 195 -6.16 15.16 -1.97
C ASP A 195 -5.33 13.88 -1.87
N TRP A 196 -5.09 13.47 -0.62
CA TRP A 196 -4.72 12.11 -0.27
C TRP A 196 -5.97 11.25 -0.27
N LEU A 197 -5.90 10.07 -0.86
CA LEU A 197 -6.95 9.07 -0.83
C LEU A 197 -6.33 7.70 -0.98
N ALA A 198 -6.25 6.92 0.11
CA ALA A 198 -5.52 5.66 0.12
C ALA A 198 -6.15 4.63 1.06
N ILE A 199 -6.01 3.35 0.73
CA ILE A 199 -6.32 2.25 1.65
C ILE A 199 -5.13 2.10 2.61
N VAL A 200 -5.38 1.78 3.87
CA VAL A 200 -4.33 1.64 4.88
C VAL A 200 -4.25 0.21 5.39
N THR A 201 -3.05 -0.38 5.36
CA THR A 201 -2.79 -1.74 5.82
C THR A 201 -1.68 -1.75 6.88
N PRO A 202 -1.87 -2.45 8.01
CA PRO A 202 -0.86 -2.48 9.07
C PRO A 202 0.41 -3.20 8.60
N ILE A 203 1.58 -2.63 8.91
CA ILE A 203 2.86 -3.32 8.76
C ILE A 203 3.03 -4.21 10.00
N PRO A 204 3.09 -5.55 9.85
CA PRO A 204 3.28 -6.43 10.98
C PRO A 204 4.60 -6.13 11.68
N GLU A 205 4.57 -5.94 13.00
CA GLU A 205 5.81 -5.78 13.73
C GLU A 205 6.65 -7.08 13.62
N PRO A 206 7.95 -6.99 13.27
CA PRO A 206 8.81 -8.15 13.14
C PRO A 206 8.86 -9.02 14.40
N GLY A 207 8.62 -8.41 15.57
CA GLY A 207 8.67 -9.08 16.87
C GLY A 207 7.47 -9.98 17.17
N THR A 208 6.27 -9.69 16.67
CA THR A 208 5.06 -10.40 17.10
C THR A 208 5.06 -11.87 16.68
N GLY A 209 5.51 -12.14 15.45
CA GLY A 209 5.64 -13.52 14.94
C GLY A 209 6.69 -14.32 15.71
N LEU A 210 7.83 -13.69 16.01
CA LEU A 210 8.91 -14.33 16.77
C LEU A 210 8.49 -14.61 18.22
N LEU A 211 7.85 -13.65 18.90
CA LEU A 211 7.38 -13.83 20.27
C LEU A 211 6.27 -14.87 20.37
N PHE A 212 5.34 -14.90 19.42
CA PHE A 212 4.31 -15.94 19.35
C PHE A 212 4.93 -17.32 19.15
N GLY A 213 5.89 -17.44 18.21
CA GLY A 213 6.64 -18.67 17.98
C GLY A 213 7.39 -19.16 19.23
N LEU A 214 8.11 -18.27 19.91
CA LEU A 214 8.81 -18.58 21.16
C LEU A 214 7.84 -18.98 22.27
N GLY A 215 6.69 -18.30 22.39
CA GLY A 215 5.64 -18.65 23.36
C GLY A 215 5.11 -20.07 23.16
N LEU A 216 4.85 -20.48 21.92
CA LEU A 216 4.42 -21.84 21.58
C LEU A 216 5.51 -22.89 21.88
N ILE A 217 6.77 -22.59 21.59
CA ILE A 217 7.90 -23.49 21.91
C ILE A 217 8.02 -23.69 23.42
N CYS A 218 7.91 -22.62 24.22
CA CYS A 218 7.93 -22.70 25.67
C CYS A 218 6.78 -23.55 26.23
N LEU A 219 5.56 -23.37 25.70
CA LEU A 219 4.39 -24.18 26.09
C LEU A 219 4.55 -25.66 25.72
N GLY A 220 5.13 -25.97 24.56
CA GLY A 220 5.43 -27.34 24.13
C GLY A 220 6.51 -28.02 24.99
N GLY A 221 7.50 -27.26 25.46
CA GLY A 221 8.59 -27.76 26.30
C GLY A 221 8.15 -28.13 27.73
N ILE A 222 7.20 -27.38 28.31
CA ILE A 222 6.73 -27.60 29.69
C ILE A 222 5.98 -28.94 29.84
N ARG A 223 5.31 -29.42 28.79
CA ARG A 223 4.51 -30.66 28.87
C ARG A 223 5.36 -31.95 28.92
N ARG A 224 6.64 -31.91 28.54
CA ARG A 224 7.53 -33.09 28.53
C ARG A 224 8.21 -33.41 29.87
N ARG A 225 8.06 -32.59 30.91
CA ARG A 225 8.71 -32.83 32.22
C ARG A 225 7.81 -33.50 33.28
N ARG A 226 6.67 -34.09 32.90
CA ARG A 226 5.85 -34.93 33.78
C ARG A 226 5.87 -36.38 33.31
N GLY A 227 7.00 -37.05 33.54
CA GLY A 227 7.12 -38.51 33.52
C GLY A 227 7.88 -38.94 34.78
N PRO A 228 7.40 -39.97 35.50
CA PRO A 228 7.92 -40.40 36.81
C PRO A 228 9.36 -40.92 36.77
#